data_AF-A0A7K9TR55-F1
#
_entry.id   AF-A0A7K9TR55-F1
#
_cell.length_a   1.000
_cell.length_b   1.000
_cell.length_c   1.000
_cell.angle_alpha   90.00
_cell.angle_beta   90.00
_cell.angle_gamma   90.00
#
_symmetry.space_group_name_H-M   'P 1'
#
loop_
_entity.id
_entity.type
_entity.pdbx_description
1 polymer ?
#
loop_
_entity_poly.entity_id
_entity_poly.type
_entity_poly.pdbx_seq_one_letter_code
_entity_poly.pdbx_strand_id
1 'polypeptide(L)'
;LDKSKLKPGTRVALDMTTLTIMRYLPREVDPLVYNMSHEDPGDVSYSEIGGLSEQIRELREVIELPLTNPELFQRVGIIPPKGCLLYGPPGTGKTLLARAVASQLDCNFLKVVSSSIVDKYIGESARLIREMFNYARDHQPCIIFMDEIDAIGGRRFSE
;
A
#
# COMPACT_ATOMS: atom_id res chain seq x y z
N LEU A 1 21.33 -16.92 19.27
CA LEU A 1 20.09 -16.48 18.61
C LEU A 1 18.92 -16.57 19.57
N ASP A 2 18.10 -15.53 19.66
CA ASP A 2 16.82 -15.56 20.38
C ASP A 2 15.88 -16.59 19.73
N LYS A 3 15.61 -17.70 20.41
CA LYS A 3 14.71 -18.75 19.91
C LYS A 3 13.28 -18.22 19.70
N SER A 4 12.86 -17.20 20.44
CA SER A 4 11.54 -16.56 20.34
C SER A 4 11.31 -15.83 19.01
N LYS A 5 12.38 -15.42 18.32
CA LYS A 5 12.30 -14.72 17.02
C LYS A 5 12.26 -15.70 15.83
N LEU A 6 12.52 -16.98 16.05
CA LEU A 6 12.46 -18.01 15.01
C LEU A 6 11.03 -18.48 14.82
N LYS A 7 10.31 -17.84 13.91
CA LYS A 7 8.98 -18.28 13.46
C LYS A 7 9.10 -19.06 12.15
N PRO A 8 8.19 -20.01 11.86
CA PRO A 8 8.12 -20.65 10.55
C PRO A 8 8.09 -19.60 9.43
N GLY A 9 8.95 -19.76 8.42
CA GLY A 9 9.11 -18.79 7.33
C GLY A 9 10.19 -17.71 7.53
N THR A 10 10.88 -17.68 8.68
CA THR A 10 12.01 -16.75 8.91
C THR A 10 13.24 -17.21 8.12
N ARG A 11 13.80 -16.36 7.26
CA ARG A 11 15.06 -16.64 6.57
C ARG A 11 16.22 -16.56 7.56
N VAL A 12 17.14 -17.51 7.48
CA VAL A 12 18.33 -17.56 8.32
C VAL A 12 19.54 -17.95 7.48
N ALA A 13 20.70 -17.40 7.83
CA ALA A 13 21.96 -17.88 7.28
C ALA A 13 22.41 -19.11 8.08
N LEU A 14 22.71 -20.19 7.37
CA LEU A 14 23.25 -21.42 7.93
C LEU A 14 24.74 -21.51 7.63
N ASP A 15 25.49 -22.05 8.57
CA ASP A 15 26.81 -22.60 8.26
C ASP A 15 26.62 -23.88 7.43
N MET A 16 27.19 -23.92 6.23
CA MET A 16 27.03 -25.04 5.30
C MET A 16 27.65 -26.35 5.80
N THR A 17 28.59 -26.27 6.75
CA THR A 17 29.28 -27.46 7.28
C THR A 17 28.57 -28.06 8.50
N THR A 18 28.13 -27.22 9.43
CA THR A 18 27.49 -27.66 10.68
C THR A 18 25.96 -27.54 10.66
N LEU A 19 25.38 -26.95 9.61
CA LEU A 19 23.95 -26.58 9.51
C LEU A 19 23.45 -25.75 10.71
N THR A 20 24.36 -25.06 11.38
CA THR A 20 24.04 -24.20 12.52
C THR A 20 23.49 -22.87 12.04
N ILE A 21 22.42 -22.39 12.69
CA ILE A 21 21.85 -21.07 12.41
C ILE A 21 22.82 -19.99 12.89
N MET A 22 23.44 -19.26 11.95
CA MET A 22 24.45 -18.23 12.25
C MET A 22 23.82 -16.88 12.55
N ARG A 23 22.88 -16.45 11.71
CA ARG A 23 22.20 -15.14 11.83
C ARG A 23 20.84 -15.15 11.15
N TYR A 24 20.01 -14.20 11.54
CA TYR A 24 18.75 -13.91 10.85
C TYR A 24 19.05 -13.19 9.53
N LEU A 25 18.26 -13.49 8.51
CA LEU A 25 18.23 -12.72 7.27
C LEU A 25 16.92 -11.93 7.24
N PRO A 26 16.94 -10.71 6.68
CA PRO A 26 15.71 -9.98 6.43
C PRO A 26 14.81 -10.78 5.49
N ARG A 27 13.50 -10.52 5.59
CA ARG A 27 12.51 -11.13 4.74
C ARG A 27 12.82 -10.79 3.28
N GLU A 28 12.68 -11.78 2.40
CA GLU A 28 12.71 -11.51 0.96
C GLU A 28 11.47 -10.71 0.61
N VAL A 29 11.68 -9.58 -0.04
CA VAL A 29 10.61 -8.80 -0.64
C VAL A 29 10.83 -8.92 -2.15
N ASP A 30 9.78 -9.26 -2.90
CA ASP A 30 9.86 -9.25 -4.35
C ASP A 30 10.41 -7.88 -4.83
N PRO A 31 11.45 -7.86 -5.70
CA PRO A 31 12.04 -6.60 -6.18
C PRO A 31 11.02 -5.64 -6.80
N LEU A 32 9.95 -6.18 -7.38
CA LEU A 32 8.83 -5.41 -7.90
C LEU A 32 8.15 -4.58 -6.81
N VAL A 33 7.84 -5.19 -5.66
CA VAL A 33 7.21 -4.50 -4.52
C VAL A 33 8.17 -3.48 -3.92
N TYR A 34 9.46 -3.83 -3.83
CA TYR A 34 10.48 -2.91 -3.34
C TYR A 34 10.55 -1.64 -4.22
N ASN A 35 10.58 -1.82 -5.54
CA ASN A 35 10.60 -0.70 -6.49
C ASN A 35 9.32 0.14 -6.45
N MET A 36 8.14 -0.47 -6.26
CA MET A 36 6.87 0.26 -6.09
C MET A 36 6.87 1.18 -4.86
N SER A 37 7.56 0.78 -3.78
CA SER A 37 7.64 1.58 -2.55
C SER A 37 8.66 2.72 -2.61
N HIS A 38 9.57 2.71 -3.58
CA HIS A 38 10.56 3.77 -3.79
C HIS A 38 10.11 4.77 -4.86
N GLU A 39 8.86 4.69 -5.34
CA GLU A 39 8.31 5.71 -6.23
C GLU A 39 7.95 6.93 -5.38
N ASP A 40 8.80 7.96 -5.41
CA ASP A 40 8.54 9.22 -4.72
C ASP A 40 7.18 9.78 -5.18
N PRO A 41 6.25 10.10 -4.26
CA PRO A 41 4.95 10.66 -4.60
C PRO A 41 5.05 12.04 -5.28
N GLY A 42 6.25 12.63 -5.32
CA GLY A 42 6.49 13.99 -5.79
C GLY A 42 6.17 15.01 -4.70
N ASP A 43 6.65 16.24 -4.88
CA ASP A 43 6.40 17.36 -3.97
C ASP A 43 5.14 18.12 -4.41
N VAL A 44 4.01 17.42 -4.47
CA VAL A 44 2.72 17.97 -4.93
C VAL A 44 1.93 18.42 -3.71
N SER A 45 1.58 19.70 -3.66
CA SER A 45 0.78 20.27 -2.56
C SER A 45 -0.71 20.34 -2.92
N TYR A 46 -1.59 20.33 -1.92
CA TYR A 46 -3.04 20.52 -2.15
C TYR A 46 -3.37 21.86 -2.83
N SER A 47 -2.52 22.87 -2.66
CA SER A 47 -2.67 24.18 -3.32
C SER A 47 -2.55 24.12 -4.83
N GLU A 48 -1.91 23.09 -5.39
CA GLU A 48 -1.78 22.90 -6.83
C GLU A 48 -3.03 22.29 -7.46
N ILE A 49 -3.96 21.78 -6.65
CA ILE A 49 -5.17 21.12 -7.11
C ILE A 49 -6.33 22.13 -7.16
N GLY A 50 -6.65 22.60 -8.36
CA GLY A 50 -7.71 23.59 -8.58
C GLY A 50 -9.13 23.02 -8.45
N GLY A 51 -9.99 23.71 -7.70
CA GLY A 51 -11.45 23.53 -7.75
C GLY A 51 -12.03 22.28 -7.09
N LEU A 52 -11.21 21.43 -6.46
CA LEU A 52 -11.62 20.17 -5.83
C LEU A 52 -11.58 20.24 -4.28
N SER A 53 -11.88 21.40 -3.70
CA SER A 53 -11.72 21.65 -2.26
C SER A 53 -12.56 20.72 -1.38
N GLU A 54 -13.80 20.42 -1.79
CA GLU A 54 -14.68 19.50 -1.04
C GLU A 54 -14.15 18.07 -1.09
N GLN A 55 -13.71 17.59 -2.25
CA GLN A 55 -13.16 16.23 -2.40
C GLN A 55 -11.85 16.07 -1.63
N ILE A 56 -10.98 17.09 -1.65
CA ILE A 56 -9.76 17.13 -0.85
C ILE A 56 -10.13 17.04 0.63
N ARG A 57 -11.12 17.81 1.09
CA ARG A 57 -11.57 17.79 2.48
C ARG A 57 -12.08 16.41 2.90
N GLU A 58 -12.97 15.79 2.14
CA GLU A 58 -13.49 14.45 2.44
C GLU A 58 -12.36 13.42 2.54
N LEU A 59 -11.40 13.49 1.63
CA LEU A 59 -10.30 12.54 1.59
C LEU A 59 -9.32 12.75 2.77
N ARG A 60 -9.10 13.99 3.19
CA ARG A 60 -8.36 14.31 4.43
C ARG A 60 -9.10 13.79 5.66
N GLU A 61 -10.41 13.97 5.75
CA GLU A 61 -11.20 13.42 6.87
C GLU A 61 -11.15 11.89 6.93
N VAL A 62 -11.07 11.21 5.78
CA VAL A 62 -10.98 9.75 5.70
C VAL A 62 -9.59 9.22 6.04
N ILE A 63 -8.51 9.90 5.63
CA ILE A 63 -7.14 9.38 5.74
C ILE A 63 -6.34 10.04 6.87
N GLU A 64 -6.38 11.37 6.99
CA GLU A 64 -5.59 12.14 7.96
C GLU A 64 -6.20 12.08 9.37
N LEU A 65 -7.53 12.10 9.48
CA LEU A 65 -8.22 12.09 10.78
C LEU A 65 -7.96 10.82 11.60
N PRO A 66 -8.03 9.58 11.03
CA PRO A 66 -7.74 8.37 11.78
C PRO A 66 -6.27 8.26 12.20
N LEU A 67 -5.35 8.81 11.40
CA LEU A 67 -3.91 8.81 11.69
C LEU A 67 -3.56 9.80 12.80
N THR A 68 -4.19 10.98 12.79
CA THR A 68 -3.88 12.06 13.75
C THR A 68 -4.59 11.85 15.09
N ASN A 69 -5.88 11.48 15.08
CA ASN A 69 -6.72 11.42 16.27
C ASN A 69 -7.54 10.11 16.38
N PRO A 70 -6.89 8.97 16.59
CA PRO A 70 -7.59 7.68 16.71
C PRO A 70 -8.54 7.61 17.93
N GLU A 71 -8.30 8.40 18.98
CA GLU A 71 -9.15 8.45 20.16
C GLU A 71 -10.59 8.91 19.85
N LEU A 72 -10.77 9.81 18.88
CA LEU A 72 -12.10 10.30 18.50
C LEU A 72 -12.97 9.14 18.00
N PHE A 73 -12.42 8.26 17.18
CA PHE A 73 -13.11 7.08 16.66
C PHE A 73 -13.46 6.08 17.77
N GLN A 74 -12.54 5.88 18.73
CA GLN A 74 -12.77 4.99 19.87
C GLN A 74 -13.87 5.51 20.80
N ARG A 75 -13.92 6.82 21.07
CA ARG A 75 -14.94 7.44 21.93
C ARG A 75 -16.33 7.39 21.30
N VAL A 76 -16.42 7.60 19.99
CA VAL A 76 -17.69 7.55 19.26
C VAL A 76 -18.10 6.10 18.97
N GLY A 77 -17.17 5.14 19.04
CA GLY A 77 -17.43 3.72 18.79
C GLY A 77 -17.58 3.38 17.31
N ILE A 78 -17.06 4.21 16.41
CA ILE A 78 -17.15 4.02 14.95
C ILE A 78 -15.83 3.46 14.44
N ILE A 79 -15.91 2.48 13.54
CA ILE A 79 -14.74 1.91 12.86
C ILE A 79 -14.28 2.92 11.80
N PRO A 80 -13.00 3.36 11.82
CA PRO A 80 -12.50 4.28 10.81
C PRO A 80 -12.57 3.65 9.41
N PRO A 81 -12.87 4.44 8.38
CA PRO A 81 -12.85 3.96 7.00
C PRO A 81 -11.45 3.43 6.65
N LYS A 82 -11.40 2.25 6.00
CA LYS A 82 -10.14 1.57 5.66
C LYS A 82 -9.59 1.95 4.27
N GLY A 83 -10.34 2.73 3.50
CA GLY A 83 -9.96 3.15 2.15
C GLY A 83 -11.03 4.04 1.53
N CYS A 84 -10.64 4.72 0.45
CA CYS A 84 -11.49 5.59 -0.35
C CYS A 84 -11.49 5.11 -1.81
N LEU A 85 -12.62 5.32 -2.50
CA LEU A 85 -12.73 5.05 -3.94
C LEU A 85 -12.82 6.38 -4.69
N LEU A 86 -11.83 6.66 -5.51
CA LEU A 86 -11.84 7.82 -6.41
C LEU A 86 -12.40 7.40 -7.76
N TYR A 87 -13.53 7.98 -8.17
CA TYR A 87 -14.19 7.67 -9.45
C TYR A 87 -14.53 8.94 -10.23
N GLY A 88 -14.82 8.79 -11.53
CA GLY A 88 -15.22 9.87 -12.44
C GLY A 88 -14.37 9.90 -13.73
N PRO A 89 -14.60 10.87 -14.62
CA PRO A 89 -13.96 10.90 -15.93
C PRO A 89 -12.43 11.09 -15.82
N PRO A 90 -11.67 10.59 -16.82
CA PRO A 90 -10.23 10.81 -16.90
C PRO A 90 -9.92 12.31 -17.00
N GLY A 91 -8.75 12.73 -16.50
CA GLY A 91 -8.33 14.14 -16.52
C GLY A 91 -8.84 15.00 -15.35
N THR A 92 -9.59 14.43 -14.40
CA THR A 92 -10.05 15.12 -13.17
C THR A 92 -9.01 15.14 -12.04
N GLY A 93 -7.76 14.74 -12.31
CA GLY A 93 -6.67 14.83 -11.34
C GLY A 93 -6.68 13.81 -10.21
N LYS A 94 -7.40 12.67 -10.33
CA LYS A 94 -7.46 11.62 -9.27
C LYS A 94 -6.07 11.13 -8.84
N THR A 95 -5.21 10.83 -9.81
CA THR A 95 -3.82 10.39 -9.57
C THR A 95 -2.99 11.49 -8.92
N LEU A 96 -3.22 12.77 -9.26
CA LEU A 96 -2.56 13.91 -8.62
C LEU A 96 -3.03 14.09 -7.18
N LEU A 97 -4.32 13.92 -6.92
CA LEU A 97 -4.93 13.98 -5.58
C LEU A 97 -4.32 12.93 -4.66
N ALA A 98 -4.19 11.69 -5.14
CA ALA A 98 -3.56 10.61 -4.37
C ALA A 98 -2.08 10.88 -4.04
N ARG A 99 -1.33 11.43 -5.00
CA ARG A 99 0.08 11.82 -4.80
C ARG A 99 0.23 12.95 -3.78
N ALA A 100 -0.61 13.98 -3.87
CA ALA A 100 -0.58 15.10 -2.94
C ALA A 100 -0.84 14.65 -1.49
N VAL A 101 -1.72 13.69 -1.29
CA VAL A 101 -2.04 13.13 0.03
C VAL A 101 -0.88 12.35 0.61
N ALA A 102 -0.23 11.54 -0.23
CA ALA A 102 0.92 10.77 0.18
C ALA A 102 2.11 11.66 0.57
N SER A 103 2.34 12.73 -0.21
CA SER A 103 3.38 13.73 0.05
C SER A 103 3.11 14.49 1.36
N GLN A 104 1.87 14.95 1.59
CA GLN A 104 1.51 15.69 2.79
C GLN A 104 1.63 14.87 4.09
N LEU A 105 1.32 13.57 4.02
CA LEU A 105 1.33 12.67 5.19
C LEU A 105 2.70 12.07 5.50
N ASP A 106 3.73 12.35 4.68
CA ASP A 106 5.09 11.81 4.80
C ASP A 106 5.10 10.30 5.10
N CYS A 107 4.30 9.56 4.33
CA CYS A 107 4.04 8.15 4.55
C CYS A 107 4.47 7.32 3.34
N ASN A 108 4.75 6.04 3.56
CA ASN A 108 5.22 5.17 2.49
C ASN A 108 4.12 5.00 1.42
N PHE A 109 4.42 5.38 0.19
CA PHE A 109 3.46 5.35 -0.91
C PHE A 109 3.75 4.16 -1.83
N LEU A 110 2.88 3.16 -1.81
CA LEU A 110 2.92 2.06 -2.77
C LEU A 110 1.94 2.34 -3.89
N LYS A 111 2.46 2.79 -5.03
CA LYS A 111 1.68 2.90 -6.25
C LYS A 111 1.69 1.59 -7.02
N VAL A 112 0.51 1.13 -7.38
CA VAL A 112 0.34 -0.05 -8.22
C VAL A 112 -0.65 0.24 -9.32
N VAL A 113 -0.23 0.00 -10.56
CA VAL A 113 -1.11 0.11 -11.72
C VAL A 113 -1.70 -1.27 -11.97
N SER A 114 -3.03 -1.38 -11.94
CA SER A 114 -3.71 -2.68 -12.01
C SER A 114 -3.41 -3.42 -13.32
N SER A 115 -3.25 -2.70 -14.44
CA SER A 115 -2.82 -3.27 -15.71
C SER A 115 -1.42 -3.91 -15.67
N SER A 116 -0.52 -3.44 -14.80
CA SER A 116 0.84 -3.97 -14.62
C SER A 116 0.89 -5.26 -13.80
N ILE A 117 -0.13 -5.55 -12.99
CA ILE A 117 -0.18 -6.75 -12.13
C ILE A 117 -0.68 -7.98 -12.93
N VAL A 118 -1.34 -7.77 -14.06
CA VAL A 118 -1.91 -8.85 -14.87
C VAL A 118 -0.79 -9.54 -15.65
N ASP A 119 -0.10 -10.45 -14.97
CA ASP A 119 0.95 -11.26 -15.57
C ASP A 119 0.39 -12.46 -16.34
N LYS A 120 1.17 -12.98 -17.30
CA LYS A 120 0.78 -14.14 -18.13
C LYS A 120 0.68 -15.44 -17.31
N TYR A 121 1.24 -15.47 -16.11
CA TYR A 121 1.33 -16.65 -15.26
C TYR A 121 0.23 -16.63 -14.18
N ILE A 122 -0.65 -17.63 -14.26
CA ILE A 122 -1.78 -17.79 -13.33
C ILE A 122 -1.25 -17.94 -11.89
N GLY A 123 -1.65 -17.04 -11.01
CA GLY A 123 -1.37 -17.10 -9.57
C GLY A 123 -0.17 -16.26 -9.11
N GLU A 124 0.69 -15.80 -10.02
CA GLU A 124 1.81 -14.92 -9.70
C GLU A 124 1.33 -13.53 -9.26
N SER A 125 0.33 -12.99 -9.97
CA SER A 125 -0.37 -11.75 -9.61
C SER A 125 -0.95 -11.78 -8.18
N ALA A 126 -1.57 -12.90 -7.79
CA ALA A 126 -2.13 -13.07 -6.45
C ALA A 126 -1.04 -13.19 -5.37
N ARG A 127 0.13 -13.76 -5.69
CA ARG A 127 1.29 -13.77 -4.78
C ARG A 127 1.80 -12.34 -4.57
N LEU A 128 1.99 -11.58 -5.65
CA LEU A 128 2.49 -10.21 -5.62
C LEU A 128 1.59 -9.29 -4.78
N ILE A 129 0.26 -9.37 -4.95
CA ILE A 129 -0.69 -8.58 -4.15
C ILE A 129 -0.55 -8.93 -2.65
N ARG A 130 -0.45 -10.22 -2.30
CA ARG A 130 -0.26 -10.62 -0.89
C ARG A 130 1.06 -10.12 -0.33
N GLU A 131 2.13 -10.16 -1.12
CA GLU A 131 3.44 -9.63 -0.70
C GLU A 131 3.40 -8.13 -0.50
N MET A 132 2.78 -7.37 -1.41
CA MET A 132 2.56 -5.93 -1.28
C MET A 132 1.83 -5.58 0.02
N PHE A 133 0.72 -6.27 0.35
CA PHE A 133 0.00 -6.03 1.61
C PHE A 133 0.77 -6.46 2.86
N ASN A 134 1.69 -7.42 2.75
CA ASN A 134 2.58 -7.78 3.84
C ASN A 134 3.66 -6.71 4.03
N TYR A 135 4.25 -6.25 2.94
CA TYR A 135 5.26 -5.20 2.95
C TYR A 135 4.69 -3.89 3.53
N ALA A 136 3.49 -3.48 3.12
CA ALA A 136 2.80 -2.31 3.68
C ALA A 136 2.49 -2.44 5.18
N ARG A 137 2.23 -3.66 5.67
CA ARG A 137 2.05 -3.94 7.10
C ARG A 137 3.36 -3.85 7.88
N ASP A 138 4.46 -4.26 7.28
CA ASP A 138 5.80 -4.17 7.88
C ASP A 138 6.33 -2.71 7.88
N HIS A 139 5.83 -1.85 6.97
CA HIS A 139 6.25 -0.45 6.79
C HIS A 139 5.14 0.57 7.12
N GLN A 140 4.43 0.40 8.23
CA GLN A 140 3.41 1.37 8.68
C GLN A 140 4.07 2.67 9.20
N PRO A 141 3.51 3.86 8.93
CA PRO A 141 2.27 4.14 8.17
C PRO A 141 2.49 4.10 6.64
N CYS A 142 1.52 3.55 5.91
CA CYS A 142 1.63 3.32 4.48
C CYS A 142 0.29 3.50 3.75
N ILE A 143 0.34 4.10 2.56
CA ILE A 143 -0.78 4.25 1.63
C ILE A 143 -0.53 3.37 0.40
N ILE A 144 -1.50 2.53 0.06
CA ILE A 144 -1.51 1.75 -1.18
C ILE A 144 -2.46 2.43 -2.16
N PHE A 145 -1.93 2.91 -3.28
CA PHE A 145 -2.71 3.48 -4.37
C PHE A 145 -2.82 2.49 -5.52
N MET A 146 -4.04 2.04 -5.80
CA MET A 146 -4.35 1.18 -6.93
C MET A 146 -4.96 2.00 -8.06
N ASP A 147 -4.20 2.20 -9.14
CA ASP A 147 -4.68 2.89 -10.35
C ASP A 147 -5.35 1.89 -11.31
N GLU A 148 -6.30 2.37 -12.11
CA GLU A 148 -7.00 1.58 -13.14
C GLU A 148 -7.58 0.24 -12.64
N ILE A 149 -8.15 0.21 -11.43
CA ILE A 149 -8.67 -1.03 -10.83
C ILE A 149 -9.77 -1.71 -11.66
N ASP A 150 -10.41 -0.98 -12.55
CA ASP A 150 -11.36 -1.51 -13.54
C ASP A 150 -10.72 -2.53 -14.49
N ALA A 151 -9.40 -2.49 -14.71
CA ALA A 151 -8.67 -3.49 -15.50
C ALA A 151 -8.66 -4.90 -14.87
N ILE A 152 -8.69 -4.99 -13.54
CA ILE A 152 -8.72 -6.26 -12.80
C ILE A 152 -10.16 -6.58 -12.32
N GLY A 153 -10.95 -5.55 -12.05
CA GLY A 153 -12.29 -5.64 -11.45
C GLY A 153 -13.43 -5.98 -12.41
N GLY A 154 -13.13 -6.55 -13.59
CA GLY A 154 -14.14 -6.96 -14.56
C GLY A 154 -15.20 -7.86 -13.91
N ARG A 155 -16.49 -7.59 -14.17
CA ARG A 155 -17.58 -8.49 -13.79
C ARG A 155 -17.21 -9.89 -14.28
N ARG A 156 -17.25 -10.89 -13.39
CA ARG A 156 -17.16 -12.29 -13.80
C ARG A 156 -18.25 -12.53 -14.85
N PHE A 157 -17.84 -12.80 -16.09
CA PHE A 157 -18.74 -13.42 -17.06
C PHE A 157 -19.04 -14.81 -16.51
N SER A 158 -20.21 -14.94 -15.89
CA SER A 158 -20.82 -16.23 -15.60
C SER A 158 -21.22 -16.86 -16.94
N GLU A 159 -20.43 -17.83 -17.41
CA GLU A 159 -21.01 -19.02 -18.04
C GLU A 159 -21.61 -19.92 -16.94
#